data_AF-A0A0P1BNW4-F1
#
_entry.id   AF-A0A0P1BNW4-F1
#
_cell.length_a   1.000
_cell.length_b   1.000
_cell.length_c   1.000
_cell.angle_alpha   90.00
_cell.angle_beta   90.00
_cell.angle_gamma   90.00
#
_symmetry.space_group_name_H-M   'P 1'
#
loop_
_entity.id
_entity.type
_entity.pdbx_description
1 polymer ?
#
loop_
_entity_poly.entity_id
_entity_poly.type
_entity_poly.pdbx_seq_one_letter_code
_entity_poly.pdbx_strand_id
1 'polypeptide(L)'
;MSLLNHRTTTTSLPYALDASTPLSPSELNVLRGQYEKERASGHATTQTKFNYAWGLVKSDKREEVGEGVGVLADIYRSDPPRRRECLYYLSLGHYKMGNFDEARRFNYRQTEFAF
;
A
#
# COMPACT_ATOMS: atom_id res chain seq x y z
N MET A 1 -0.51 20.09 -38.97
CA MET A 1 0.28 19.49 -37.89
C MET A 1 0.09 20.33 -36.63
N SER A 2 -0.88 19.95 -35.79
CA SER A 2 -1.28 20.55 -34.51
C SER A 2 -2.41 19.62 -33.99
N LEU A 3 -2.61 19.21 -32.73
CA LEU A 3 -2.29 19.68 -31.38
C LEU A 3 -2.39 18.47 -30.40
N LEU A 4 -2.16 18.74 -29.10
CA LEU A 4 -2.60 18.01 -27.89
C LEU A 4 -1.64 16.90 -27.42
N ASN A 5 -0.71 17.12 -26.48
CA ASN A 5 -0.88 17.56 -25.09
C ASN A 5 -1.81 16.65 -24.28
N HIS A 6 -1.34 15.48 -23.83
CA HIS A 6 -1.87 14.84 -22.62
C HIS A 6 -0.71 14.27 -21.79
N ARG A 7 -0.21 15.12 -20.87
CA ARG A 7 0.37 14.64 -19.61
C ARG A 7 -0.61 13.61 -19.04
N THR A 8 -0.16 12.39 -18.82
CA THR A 8 -0.91 11.39 -18.07
C THR A 8 -0.90 11.77 -16.58
N THR A 9 -1.66 12.81 -16.23
CA THR A 9 -2.09 13.07 -14.86
C THR A 9 -3.29 12.18 -14.57
N THR A 10 -3.07 10.88 -14.39
CA THR A 10 -4.05 10.00 -13.74
C THR A 10 -3.76 9.99 -12.24
N THR A 11 -3.98 11.15 -11.61
CA THR A 11 -4.28 11.26 -10.18
C THR A 11 -5.80 11.18 -10.02
N SER A 12 -6.41 10.06 -10.39
CA SER A 12 -7.62 9.59 -9.69
C SER A 12 -7.05 8.63 -8.63
N LEU A 13 -7.38 8.61 -7.34
CA LEU A 13 -8.64 8.36 -6.62
C LEU A 13 -9.32 6.96 -6.73
N PRO A 14 -8.83 5.89 -7.40
CA PRO A 14 -9.43 4.56 -7.29
C PRO A 14 -9.01 3.85 -5.99
N TYR A 15 -7.81 4.12 -5.46
CA TYR A 15 -7.24 3.36 -4.35
C TYR A 15 -7.96 3.56 -3.00
N ALA A 16 -8.54 4.73 -2.75
CA ALA A 16 -9.30 4.98 -1.52
C ALA A 16 -10.65 4.24 -1.51
N LEU A 17 -11.30 4.14 -2.67
CA LEU A 17 -12.51 3.33 -2.84
C LEU A 17 -12.16 1.84 -2.73
N ASP A 18 -11.08 1.40 -3.38
CA ASP A 18 -10.60 0.03 -3.29
C ASP A 18 -10.18 -0.38 -1.87
N ALA A 19 -9.75 0.57 -1.03
CA ALA A 19 -9.41 0.33 0.37
C ALA A 19 -10.61 -0.12 1.23
N SER A 20 -11.80 0.29 0.82
CA SER A 20 -13.06 0.07 1.54
C SER A 20 -13.72 -1.26 1.17
N THR A 21 -13.20 -1.95 0.14
CA THR A 21 -13.77 -3.19 -0.40
C THR A 21 -12.85 -4.36 -0.08
N PRO A 22 -13.08 -5.15 1.00
CA PRO A 22 -12.18 -6.24 1.38
C PRO A 22 -12.04 -7.28 0.27
N LEU A 23 -10.87 -7.92 0.19
CA LEU A 23 -10.67 -9.10 -0.67
C LEU A 23 -11.45 -10.28 -0.09
N SER A 24 -11.83 -11.24 -0.93
CA SER A 24 -12.33 -12.51 -0.42
C SER A 24 -11.25 -13.24 0.39
N PRO A 25 -11.64 -14.09 1.37
CA PRO A 25 -10.67 -14.88 2.13
C PRO A 25 -9.77 -15.74 1.24
N SER A 26 -10.30 -16.26 0.13
CA SER A 26 -9.56 -17.05 -0.85
C SER A 26 -8.49 -16.24 -1.57
N GLU A 27 -8.81 -15.03 -2.02
CA GLU A 27 -7.84 -14.13 -2.67
C GLU A 27 -6.72 -13.73 -1.70
N LEU A 28 -7.07 -13.38 -0.44
CA LEU A 28 -6.07 -13.05 0.57
C LEU A 28 -5.15 -14.26 0.87
N ASN A 29 -5.70 -15.47 0.92
CA ASN A 29 -4.92 -16.69 1.12
C ASN A 29 -3.95 -16.97 -0.04
N VAL A 30 -4.33 -16.68 -1.29
CA VAL A 30 -3.42 -16.80 -2.44
C VAL A 30 -2.24 -15.85 -2.28
N LEU A 31 -2.51 -14.59 -1.91
CA LEU A 31 -1.46 -13.59 -1.67
C LEU A 31 -0.54 -13.98 -0.51
N ARG A 32 -1.12 -14.49 0.58
CA ARG A 32 -0.37 -15.00 1.74
C ARG A 32 0.55 -16.15 1.34
N GLY A 33 0.03 -17.14 0.63
CA GLY A 33 0.79 -18.30 0.19
C GLY A 33 1.97 -17.91 -0.72
N GLN A 34 1.76 -16.96 -1.63
CA GLN A 34 2.84 -16.43 -2.47
C GLN A 34 3.92 -15.73 -1.63
N TYR A 35 3.52 -14.87 -0.69
CA TYR A 35 4.44 -14.16 0.19
C TYR A 35 5.27 -15.12 1.06
N GLU A 36 4.62 -16.10 1.70
CA GLU A 36 5.27 -17.10 2.54
C GLU A 36 6.25 -17.96 1.75
N LYS A 37 5.86 -18.40 0.53
CA LYS A 37 6.70 -19.20 -0.35
C LYS A 37 7.98 -18.46 -0.75
N GLU A 38 7.86 -17.20 -1.17
CA GLU A 38 9.03 -16.39 -1.53
C GLU A 38 9.90 -16.08 -0.31
N ARG A 39 9.28 -15.78 0.84
CA ARG A 39 10.00 -15.56 2.10
C ARG A 39 10.78 -16.81 2.55
N ALA A 40 10.19 -18.00 2.41
CA ALA A 40 10.86 -19.27 2.68
C ALA A 40 12.04 -19.53 1.72
N SER A 41 12.00 -18.96 0.52
CA SER A 41 13.09 -19.02 -0.48
C SER A 41 14.20 -17.99 -0.20
N GLY A 42 14.11 -17.26 0.92
CA GLY A 42 15.12 -16.31 1.39
C GLY A 42 14.85 -14.85 1.02
N HIS A 43 13.96 -14.59 0.06
CA HIS A 43 13.60 -13.22 -0.33
C HIS A 43 12.22 -13.15 -0.97
N ALA A 44 11.35 -12.30 -0.41
CA ALA A 44 10.10 -11.90 -1.06
C ALA A 44 10.29 -10.59 -1.84
N THR A 45 9.83 -10.59 -3.09
CA THR A 45 9.94 -9.43 -3.98
C THR A 45 9.11 -8.26 -3.44
N THR A 46 9.49 -7.02 -3.81
CA THR A 46 8.71 -5.83 -3.43
C THR A 46 7.26 -5.94 -3.87
N GLN A 47 6.99 -6.45 -5.09
CA GLN A 47 5.64 -6.57 -5.61
C GLN A 47 4.79 -7.57 -4.80
N THR A 48 5.35 -8.73 -4.45
CA THR A 48 4.64 -9.74 -3.64
C THR A 48 4.34 -9.21 -2.24
N LYS A 49 5.32 -8.58 -1.59
CA LYS A 49 5.12 -7.90 -0.29
C LYS A 49 4.01 -6.87 -0.37
N PHE A 50 4.03 -6.03 -1.41
CA PHE A 50 3.05 -4.97 -1.59
C PHE A 50 1.64 -5.50 -1.79
N ASN A 51 1.47 -6.51 -2.67
CA ASN A 51 0.17 -7.12 -2.93
C ASN A 51 -0.42 -7.73 -1.65
N TYR A 52 0.39 -8.49 -0.90
CA TYR A 52 -0.03 -9.08 0.36
C TYR A 52 -0.41 -8.02 1.39
N ALA A 53 0.47 -7.01 1.59
CA ALA A 53 0.23 -5.93 2.53
C ALA A 53 -1.03 -5.13 2.22
N TRP A 54 -1.28 -4.86 0.94
CA TRP A 54 -2.48 -4.15 0.51
C TRP A 54 -3.76 -4.97 0.77
N GLY A 55 -3.71 -6.28 0.51
CA GLY A 55 -4.81 -7.19 0.85
C GLY A 55 -5.14 -7.18 2.35
N LEU A 56 -4.11 -7.14 3.19
CA LEU A 56 -4.24 -7.04 4.65
C LEU A 56 -4.83 -5.70 5.11
N VAL A 57 -4.36 -4.57 4.56
CA VAL A 57 -4.89 -3.23 4.87
C VAL A 57 -6.38 -3.12 4.52
N LYS A 58 -6.83 -3.85 3.50
CA LYS A 58 -8.24 -3.93 3.11
C LYS A 58 -9.11 -4.77 4.05
N SER A 59 -8.54 -5.55 4.96
CA SER A 59 -9.29 -6.33 5.96
C SER A 59 -10.04 -5.46 6.97
N ASP A 60 -11.14 -5.99 7.52
CA ASP A 60 -11.86 -5.37 8.64
C ASP A 60 -11.23 -5.70 10.00
N LYS A 61 -10.31 -6.67 10.05
CA LYS A 61 -9.61 -7.03 11.28
C LYS A 61 -8.44 -6.11 11.52
N ARG A 62 -8.47 -5.38 12.65
CA ARG A 62 -7.41 -4.44 13.04
C ARG A 62 -6.02 -5.08 13.08
N GLU A 63 -5.92 -6.34 13.51
CA GLU A 63 -4.66 -7.08 13.57
C GLU A 63 -4.06 -7.30 12.18
N GLU A 64 -4.88 -7.71 11.20
CA GLU A 64 -4.45 -7.89 9.80
C GLU A 64 -4.03 -6.54 9.20
N VAL A 65 -4.79 -5.48 9.45
CA VAL A 65 -4.41 -4.12 9.01
C VAL A 65 -3.06 -3.70 9.59
N GLY A 66 -2.82 -3.99 10.87
CA GLY A 66 -1.53 -3.72 11.54
C GLY A 66 -0.36 -4.48 10.91
N GLU A 67 -0.55 -5.77 10.58
CA GLU A 67 0.43 -6.56 9.85
C GLU A 67 0.73 -5.95 8.48
N GLY A 68 -0.31 -5.57 7.72
CA GLY A 68 -0.17 -4.92 6.41
C GLY A 68 0.62 -3.62 6.48
N VAL A 69 0.35 -2.78 7.49
CA VAL A 69 1.13 -1.55 7.74
C VAL A 69 2.59 -1.85 8.06
N GLY A 70 2.87 -2.91 8.81
CA GLY A 70 4.24 -3.38 9.07
C GLY A 70 4.98 -3.73 7.79
N VAL A 71 4.37 -4.54 6.91
CA VAL A 71 4.97 -4.94 5.63
C VAL A 71 5.19 -3.72 4.72
N LEU A 72 4.25 -2.77 4.66
CA LEU A 72 4.42 -1.51 3.90
C LEU A 72 5.58 -0.66 4.44
N ALA A 73 5.76 -0.60 5.76
CA ALA A 73 6.87 0.13 6.38
C ALA A 73 8.23 -0.49 6.02
N ASP A 74 8.30 -1.82 5.91
CA ASP A 74 9.51 -2.50 5.46
C ASP A 74 9.84 -2.18 4.01
N ILE A 75 8.85 -2.21 3.11
CA ILE A 75 9.04 -1.79 1.71
C ILE A 75 9.54 -0.34 1.65
N TYR A 76 8.93 0.57 2.40
CA TYR A 76 9.33 1.97 2.47
C TYR A 76 10.80 2.14 2.87
N ARG A 77 11.31 1.32 3.79
CA ARG A 77 12.72 1.35 4.20
C ARG A 77 13.63 0.78 3.12
N SER A 78 13.28 -0.36 2.54
CA SER A 78 14.14 -1.15 1.65
C SER A 78 14.14 -0.75 0.18
N ASP A 79 13.09 -0.08 -0.31
CA ASP A 79 12.90 0.22 -1.74
C ASP A 79 12.67 1.74 -1.96
N PRO A 80 13.76 2.54 -2.12
CA PRO A 80 13.65 3.99 -2.26
C PRO A 80 12.75 4.46 -3.42
N PRO A 81 12.80 3.86 -4.63
CA PRO A 81 11.87 4.19 -5.72
C PRO A 81 10.38 4.06 -5.36
N ARG A 82 10.01 3.11 -4.50
CA ARG A 82 8.62 2.88 -4.10
C ARG A 82 8.15 3.71 -2.91
N ARG A 83 9.04 4.48 -2.26
CA ARG A 83 8.71 5.24 -1.04
C ARG A 83 7.50 6.14 -1.18
N ARG A 84 7.40 6.89 -2.28
CA ARG A 84 6.30 7.82 -2.52
C ARG A 84 4.95 7.11 -2.54
N GLU A 85 4.90 5.96 -3.21
CA GLU A 85 3.71 5.11 -3.26
C GLU A 85 3.42 4.55 -1.86
N CYS A 86 4.40 3.98 -1.17
CA CYS A 86 4.22 3.43 0.18
C CYS A 86 3.68 4.45 1.19
N LEU A 87 4.08 5.72 1.12
CA LEU A 87 3.57 6.77 2.03
C LEU A 87 2.05 6.92 1.94
N TYR A 88 1.49 6.81 0.74
CA TYR A 88 0.05 6.84 0.53
C TYR A 88 -0.65 5.69 1.25
N TYR A 89 -0.19 4.45 1.04
CA TYR A 89 -0.78 3.26 1.65
C TYR A 89 -0.57 3.20 3.17
N LEU A 90 0.56 3.68 3.67
CA LEU A 90 0.81 3.85 5.11
C LEU A 90 -0.18 4.82 5.73
N SER A 91 -0.42 5.97 5.08
CA SER A 91 -1.39 6.95 5.57
C SER A 91 -2.80 6.35 5.68
N LEU A 92 -3.19 5.54 4.70
CA LEU A 92 -4.50 4.90 4.65
C LEU A 92 -4.65 3.77 5.69
N GLY A 93 -3.62 2.93 5.85
CA GLY A 93 -3.62 1.89 6.88
C GLY A 93 -3.71 2.47 8.29
N HIS A 94 -2.96 3.54 8.57
CA HIS A 94 -3.05 4.25 9.84
C HIS A 94 -4.42 4.91 10.05
N TYR A 95 -5.00 5.50 9.00
CA TYR A 95 -6.35 6.05 9.06
C TYR A 95 -7.39 4.99 9.43
N LYS A 96 -7.32 3.80 8.81
CA LYS A 96 -8.24 2.68 9.08
C LYS A 96 -8.11 2.15 10.51
N MET A 97 -6.93 2.23 11.11
CA MET A 97 -6.71 1.90 12.52
C MET A 97 -7.14 3.03 13.48
N GLY A 98 -7.61 4.18 12.99
CA GLY A 98 -7.93 5.35 13.82
C GLY A 98 -6.69 6.10 14.33
N ASN A 99 -5.50 5.79 13.80
CA ASN A 99 -4.25 6.47 14.15
C ASN A 99 -4.10 7.74 13.31
N PHE A 100 -4.94 8.73 13.58
CA PHE A 100 -5.09 9.91 12.71
C PHE A 100 -3.84 10.81 12.67
N ASP A 101 -3.06 10.88 13.75
CA ASP A 101 -1.81 11.64 13.80
C ASP A 101 -0.77 11.09 12.81
N GLU A 102 -0.54 9.78 12.86
CA GLU A 102 0.34 9.06 11.92
C GLU A 102 -0.18 9.15 10.49
N ALA A 103 -1.49 9.00 10.29
CA ALA A 103 -2.10 9.14 8.97
C ALA A 103 -1.81 10.52 8.36
N ARG A 104 -2.02 11.60 9.13
CA ARG A 104 -1.70 12.97 8.72
C ARG A 104 -0.21 13.15 8.44
N ARG A 105 0.66 12.61 9.30
CA ARG A 105 2.12 12.69 9.13
C ARG A 105 2.58 12.05 7.81
N PHE A 106 2.09 10.85 7.50
CA PHE A 106 2.45 10.17 6.25
C PHE A 106 1.90 10.88 5.02
N ASN A 107 0.65 11.38 5.10
CA ASN A 107 0.04 12.16 4.04
C ASN A 107 0.81 13.46 3.76
N TYR A 108 1.18 14.21 4.80
CA TYR A 108 1.97 15.43 4.67
C TYR A 108 3.33 15.16 4.02
N ARG A 109 4.04 14.11 4.45
CA ARG A 109 5.31 13.72 3.82
C ARG A 109 5.16 13.33 2.34
N GLN A 110 4.02 12.76 1.95
CA GLN A 110 3.74 12.46 0.54
C GLN A 110 3.63 13.75 -0.30
N THR A 111 3.05 14.82 0.26
CA THR A 111 2.94 16.12 -0.43
C THR A 111 4.30 16.81 -0.59
N GLU A 112 5.24 16.64 0.34
CA GLU A 112 6.60 17.18 0.22
C GLU A 112 7.41 16.53 -0.92
N PHE A 113 7.14 15.26 -1.28
CA PHE A 113 7.75 14.61 -2.44
C PHE A 113 7.09 14.96 -3.78
N ALA A 114 6.02 15.76 -3.77
CA ALA A 114 5.28 16.14 -4.98
C ALA A 114 5.69 17.52 -5.53
N PHE A 115 6.63 18.20 -4.87
CA PHE A 115 7.20 19.49 -5.28
C PHE A 115 8.70 19.36 -5.59
#